data_AF-A0A7W9Q755-F1
#
_entry.id   AF-A0A7W9Q755-F1
#
_cell.length_a   1.000
_cell.length_b   1.000
_cell.length_c   1.000
_cell.angle_alpha   90.00
_cell.angle_beta   90.00
_cell.angle_gamma   90.00
#
_symmetry.space_group_name_H-M   'P 1'
#
loop_
_entity.id
_entity.type
_entity.pdbx_description
1 polymer ?
#
loop_
_entity_poly.entity_id
_entity_poly.type
_entity_poly.pdbx_seq_one_letter_code
_entity_poly.pdbx_strand_id
1 'polypeptide(L)'
;MEHSPAIAQALAEVGPRLKRLRLRRGVTLAGLSRTTGISKSTLSRLESGQRRPSLELLLPIAQAHQVPLDELVGAPEVGDPRIRLTPQHVNGNTVLPLTRQPGPLQTFKMVLPASRSTPKPCTHEGYEWLYVLSGRLRLVLADHDLVMDPGEAAEFDTRLPHWFGTTGTGPVEVLSLFGRQGERMHVRAKPRRLRDAPDSAPDSAPDSAPDGDANPTPRPDTEPAPYPDTGSSPGSRPDPDPDPGTGDR
;
A
#
# COMPACT_ATOMS: atom_id res chain seq x y z
N MET A 1 38.17 -0.70 15.83
CA MET A 1 37.06 -1.39 15.15
C MET A 1 36.17 -0.34 14.55
N GLU A 2 36.29 -0.09 13.25
CA GLU A 2 35.36 0.81 12.54
C GLU A 2 34.02 0.11 12.44
N HIS A 3 32.99 0.71 13.03
CA HIS A 3 31.62 0.24 12.86
C HIS A 3 31.20 0.46 11.41
N SER A 4 30.54 -0.52 10.81
CA SER A 4 29.90 -0.36 9.50
C SER A 4 29.06 0.94 9.48
N PRO A 5 29.05 1.71 8.39
CA PRO A 5 28.32 2.98 8.30
C PRO A 5 26.84 2.83 8.70
N ALA A 6 26.25 1.66 8.43
CA ALA A 6 24.89 1.32 8.85
C ALA A 6 24.73 1.24 10.39
N ILE A 7 25.72 0.71 11.10
CA ILE A 7 25.72 0.63 12.57
C ILE A 7 25.88 2.04 13.18
N ALA A 8 26.77 2.86 12.62
CA ALA A 8 26.94 4.25 13.06
C ALA A 8 25.65 5.06 12.88
N GLN A 9 24.97 4.91 11.74
CA GLN A 9 23.68 5.53 11.48
C GLN A 9 22.58 5.03 12.43
N ALA A 10 22.51 3.71 12.67
CA ALA A 10 21.55 3.13 13.60
C ALA A 10 21.74 3.68 15.03
N LEU A 11 22.99 3.78 15.50
CA LEU A 11 23.35 4.34 16.80
C LEU A 11 22.99 5.83 16.91
N ALA A 12 23.19 6.62 15.85
CA ALA A 12 22.83 8.03 15.83
C ALA A 12 21.31 8.27 15.91
N GLU A 13 20.51 7.38 15.29
CA GLU A 13 19.05 7.47 15.29
C GLU A 13 18.38 7.03 16.60
N VAL A 14 19.10 6.38 17.52
CA VAL A 14 18.53 5.91 18.80
C VAL A 14 17.93 7.07 19.61
N GLY A 15 18.69 8.14 19.84
CA GLY A 15 18.22 9.30 20.62
C GLY A 15 16.93 9.92 20.05
N PRO A 16 16.91 10.30 18.75
CA PRO A 16 15.70 10.78 18.08
C PRO A 16 14.51 9.81 18.12
N ARG A 17 14.74 8.49 18.03
CA ARG A 17 13.67 7.48 18.17
C ARG A 17 13.09 7.47 19.59
N LEU A 18 13.94 7.47 20.61
CA LEU A 18 13.51 7.52 22.01
C LEU A 18 12.64 8.77 22.27
N LYS A 19 13.08 9.93 21.79
CA LYS A 19 12.32 11.18 21.91
C LYS A 19 10.95 11.09 21.24
N ARG A 20 10.90 10.57 20.00
CA ARG A 20 9.64 10.36 19.26
C ARG A 20 8.70 9.42 20.01
N LEU A 21 9.20 8.28 20.48
CA LEU A 21 8.41 7.30 21.22
C LEU A 21 7.82 7.92 22.49
N ARG A 22 8.66 8.61 23.28
CA ARG A 22 8.23 9.27 24.51
C ARG A 22 7.13 10.29 24.25
N LEU A 23 7.30 11.15 23.24
CA LEU A 23 6.33 12.17 22.88
C LEU A 23 5.02 11.57 22.36
N ARG A 24 5.07 10.53 21.51
CA ARG A 24 3.87 9.82 21.03
C ARG A 24 3.07 9.18 22.17
N ARG A 25 3.74 8.72 23.23
CA ARG A 25 3.11 8.15 24.42
C ARG A 25 2.66 9.19 25.44
N GLY A 26 2.85 10.50 25.17
CA GLY A 26 2.47 11.57 26.08
C GLY A 26 3.28 11.61 27.38
N VAL A 27 4.44 10.94 27.44
CA VAL A 27 5.24 10.81 28.67
C VAL A 27 6.22 11.98 28.77
N THR A 28 6.29 12.64 29.92
CA THR A 28 7.32 13.67 30.17
C THR A 28 8.65 13.02 30.55
N LEU A 29 9.77 13.71 30.35
CA LEU A 29 11.08 13.23 30.86
C LEU A 29 11.04 12.94 32.36
N ALA A 30 10.28 13.73 33.13
CA ALA A 30 10.11 13.51 34.56
C ALA A 30 9.29 12.23 34.85
N GLY A 31 8.25 11.96 34.06
CA GLY A 31 7.46 10.73 34.17
C GLY A 31 8.27 9.49 33.81
N LEU A 32 9.04 9.55 32.72
CA LEU A 32 9.91 8.45 32.32
C LEU A 32 11.01 8.22 33.35
N SER A 33 11.57 9.29 33.93
CA SER A 33 12.57 9.21 34.99
C SER A 33 12.06 8.46 36.22
N ARG A 34 10.84 8.75 36.68
CA ARG A 34 10.21 8.02 37.80
C ARG A 34 9.99 6.54 37.50
N THR A 35 9.63 6.22 36.26
CA THR A 35 9.30 4.85 35.85
C THR A 35 10.55 3.98 35.65
N THR A 36 11.63 4.57 35.13
CA THR A 36 12.85 3.86 34.75
C THR A 36 13.96 3.93 35.79
N GLY A 37 13.87 4.85 36.76
CA GLY A 37 14.97 5.17 37.67
C GLY A 37 16.12 5.97 37.03
N ILE A 38 16.05 6.24 35.72
CA ILE A 38 17.08 7.00 35.00
C ILE A 38 16.85 8.49 35.24
N SER A 39 17.89 9.25 35.59
CA SER A 39 17.75 10.67 35.86
C SER A 39 17.27 11.47 34.63
N LYS A 40 16.44 12.49 34.86
CA LYS A 40 15.94 13.40 33.80
C LYS A 40 17.05 13.95 32.91
N SER A 41 18.20 14.30 33.49
CA SER A 41 19.37 14.81 32.75
C SER A 41 19.99 13.75 31.84
N THR A 42 20.04 12.49 32.29
CA THR A 42 20.53 11.36 31.49
C THR A 42 19.58 11.06 30.34
N LEU A 43 18.27 11.01 30.59
CA LEU A 43 17.26 10.83 29.54
C LEU A 43 17.32 11.95 28.49
N SER A 44 17.46 13.20 28.94
CA SER A 44 17.59 14.36 28.05
C SER A 44 18.82 14.26 27.14
N ARG A 45 19.99 13.90 27.69
CA ARG A 45 21.21 13.71 26.90
C ARG A 45 21.16 12.49 25.99
N LEU A 46 20.43 11.45 26.38
CA LEU A 46 20.20 10.27 25.56
C LEU A 46 19.35 10.63 24.34
N GLU A 47 18.25 11.37 24.54
CA GLU A 47 17.37 11.84 23.45
C GLU A 47 18.03 12.84 22.49
N SER A 48 19.00 13.62 22.96
CA SER A 48 19.75 14.57 22.13
C SER A 48 21.00 13.96 21.47
N GLY A 49 21.29 12.67 21.71
CA GLY A 49 22.49 12.01 21.20
C GLY A 49 23.79 12.40 21.90
N GLN A 50 23.75 13.25 22.93
CA GLN A 50 24.90 13.67 23.73
C GLN A 50 25.40 12.58 24.69
N ARG A 51 24.60 11.55 24.93
CA ARG A 51 24.97 10.36 25.70
C ARG A 51 24.84 9.13 24.81
N ARG A 52 25.89 8.32 24.74
CA ARG A 52 25.83 7.04 24.03
C ARG A 52 24.83 6.09 24.72
N PRO A 53 23.92 5.47 23.96
CA PRO A 53 23.02 4.46 24.49
C PRO A 53 23.81 3.23 24.93
N SER A 54 23.42 2.64 26.06
CA SER A 54 23.88 1.34 26.54
C SER A 54 22.67 0.45 26.79
N LEU A 55 22.86 -0.88 26.84
CA LEU A 55 21.77 -1.81 27.16
C LEU A 55 21.15 -1.51 28.53
N GLU A 56 21.97 -1.17 29.52
CA GLU A 56 21.51 -0.75 30.86
C GLU A 56 20.56 0.45 30.83
N LEU A 57 20.73 1.37 29.88
CA LEU A 57 19.84 2.52 29.72
C LEU A 57 18.62 2.17 28.85
N LEU A 58 18.78 1.32 27.83
CA LEU A 58 17.72 1.01 26.88
C LEU A 58 16.71 0.00 27.41
N LEU A 59 17.13 -1.02 28.14
CA LEU A 59 16.24 -2.08 28.64
C LEU A 59 15.12 -1.54 29.57
N PRO A 60 15.40 -0.66 30.56
CA PRO A 60 14.34 -0.06 31.36
C PRO A 60 13.37 0.81 30.56
N ILE A 61 13.88 1.52 29.54
CA ILE A 61 13.05 2.37 28.67
C ILE A 61 12.13 1.50 27.79
N ALA A 62 12.64 0.39 27.26
CA ALA A 62 11.87 -0.58 26.49
C ALA A 62 10.73 -1.16 27.33
N GLN A 63 11.05 -1.59 28.56
CA GLN A 63 10.07 -2.11 29.51
C GLN A 63 9.01 -1.05 29.88
N ALA A 64 9.43 0.18 30.18
CA ALA A 64 8.51 1.27 30.54
C ALA A 64 7.56 1.65 29.39
N HIS A 65 7.97 1.44 28.13
CA HIS A 65 7.15 1.71 26.96
C HIS A 65 6.46 0.47 26.36
N GLN A 66 6.70 -0.72 26.94
CA GLN A 66 6.19 -2.01 26.45
C GLN A 66 6.47 -2.24 24.96
N VAL A 67 7.70 -1.92 24.53
CA VAL A 67 8.17 -2.15 23.17
C VAL A 67 9.38 -3.07 23.19
N PRO A 68 9.59 -3.88 22.15
CA PRO A 68 10.81 -4.67 22.05
C PRO A 68 12.04 -3.75 21.87
N LEU A 69 13.22 -4.24 22.29
CA LEU A 69 14.44 -3.44 22.27
C LEU A 69 14.86 -3.03 20.85
N ASP A 70 14.62 -3.90 19.87
CA ASP A 70 14.90 -3.68 18.45
C ASP A 70 14.17 -2.44 17.89
N GLU A 71 12.95 -2.14 18.37
CA GLU A 71 12.20 -0.93 18.02
C GLU A 71 12.92 0.35 18.48
N LEU A 72 13.61 0.31 19.63
CA LEU A 72 14.35 1.45 20.16
C LEU A 72 15.63 1.72 19.37
N VAL A 73 16.34 0.64 19.01
CA VAL A 73 17.62 0.74 18.29
C VAL A 73 17.45 0.86 16.78
N GLY A 74 16.27 0.49 16.25
CA GLY A 74 16.00 0.38 14.83
C GLY A 74 17.03 -0.51 14.14
N ALA A 75 17.36 -1.63 14.77
CA ALA A 75 18.31 -2.59 14.22
C ALA A 75 17.71 -3.14 12.91
N PRO A 76 18.51 -3.26 11.84
CA PRO A 76 18.07 -3.97 10.65
C PRO A 76 17.69 -5.40 11.05
N GLU A 77 16.59 -5.93 10.52
CA GLU A 77 16.21 -7.32 10.77
C GLU A 77 17.29 -8.25 10.19
N VAL A 78 18.06 -8.90 11.07
CA VAL A 78 19.04 -9.91 10.68
C VAL A 78 18.40 -11.28 10.86
N GLY A 79 18.23 -12.05 9.78
CA GLY A 79 17.96 -13.49 9.84
C GLY A 79 16.56 -13.98 9.40
N ASP A 80 15.50 -13.18 9.43
CA ASP A 80 14.21 -13.56 8.81
C ASP A 80 14.19 -13.10 7.34
N PRO A 81 14.13 -14.00 6.34
CA PRO A 81 14.14 -13.61 4.93
C PRO A 81 12.77 -13.12 4.42
N ARG A 82 11.71 -13.17 5.23
CA ARG A 82 10.36 -12.70 4.85
C ARG A 82 10.19 -11.20 5.00
N ILE A 83 9.48 -10.60 4.05
CA ILE A 83 9.15 -9.18 4.07
C ILE A 83 7.93 -8.96 4.95
N ARG A 84 8.04 -8.10 5.96
CA ARG A 84 6.87 -7.69 6.75
C ARG A 84 5.95 -6.82 5.91
N LEU A 85 4.79 -7.36 5.57
CA LEU A 85 3.79 -6.66 4.79
C LEU A 85 3.12 -5.59 5.64
N THR A 86 3.37 -4.32 5.33
CA THR A 86 2.65 -3.19 5.91
C THR A 86 1.78 -2.56 4.83
N PRO A 87 0.46 -2.87 4.79
CA PRO A 87 -0.43 -2.28 3.80
C PRO A 87 -0.50 -0.76 3.93
N GLN A 88 -0.45 -0.07 2.80
CA GLN A 88 -0.61 1.37 2.69
C GLN A 88 -1.83 1.68 1.83
N HIS A 89 -2.59 2.71 2.19
CA HIS A 89 -3.73 3.16 1.39
C HIS A 89 -3.34 4.40 0.59
N VAL A 90 -3.29 4.27 -0.74
CA VAL A 90 -2.85 5.34 -1.65
C VAL A 90 -3.89 5.51 -2.75
N ASN A 91 -4.48 6.70 -2.87
CA ASN A 91 -5.48 7.02 -3.90
C ASN A 91 -6.66 6.02 -3.97
N GLY A 92 -7.06 5.45 -2.84
CA GLY A 92 -8.13 4.43 -2.75
C GLY A 92 -7.68 2.99 -3.02
N ASN A 93 -6.43 2.77 -3.41
CA ASN A 93 -5.85 1.43 -3.57
C ASN A 93 -5.17 0.98 -2.28
N THR A 94 -5.11 -0.33 -2.05
CA THR A 94 -4.24 -0.92 -1.02
C THR A 94 -2.94 -1.37 -1.68
N VAL A 95 -1.81 -0.85 -1.23
CA VAL A 95 -0.47 -1.12 -1.77
C VAL A 95 0.37 -1.78 -0.68
N LEU A 96 0.96 -2.93 -0.99
CA LEU A 96 1.83 -3.69 -0.10
C LEU A 96 3.25 -3.68 -0.72
N PRO A 97 4.20 -2.94 -0.13
CA PRO A 97 5.59 -2.98 -0.58
C PRO A 97 6.19 -4.37 -0.34
N LEU A 98 6.81 -4.92 -1.37
CA LEU A 98 7.47 -6.23 -1.39
C LEU A 98 8.99 -6.09 -1.61
N THR A 99 9.56 -4.94 -1.31
CA THR A 99 11.00 -4.68 -1.38
C THR A 99 11.45 -4.01 -0.09
N ARG A 100 12.53 -4.53 0.53
CA ARG A 100 12.99 -4.10 1.86
C ARG A 100 13.75 -2.78 1.86
N GLN A 101 14.60 -2.58 0.86
CA GLN A 101 15.47 -1.44 0.74
C GLN A 101 15.28 -0.83 -0.64
N PRO A 102 15.32 0.50 -0.78
CA PRO A 102 15.27 1.15 -2.09
C PRO A 102 16.40 0.60 -2.97
N GLY A 103 16.01 -0.13 -4.01
CA GLY A 103 16.89 -0.71 -5.01
C GLY A 103 16.52 -0.20 -6.40
N PRO A 104 17.24 -0.64 -7.45
CA PRO A 104 16.93 -0.25 -8.83
C PRO A 104 15.55 -0.76 -9.30
N LEU A 105 14.99 -1.74 -8.59
CA LEU A 105 13.70 -2.35 -8.84
C LEU A 105 12.89 -2.32 -7.54
N GLN A 106 11.66 -1.84 -7.60
CA GLN A 106 10.70 -1.91 -6.50
C GLN A 106 9.54 -2.81 -6.88
N THR A 107 9.11 -3.66 -5.95
CA THR A 107 8.02 -4.62 -6.15
C THR A 107 6.89 -4.29 -5.20
N PHE A 108 5.66 -4.30 -5.71
CA PHE A 108 4.46 -4.05 -4.94
C PHE A 108 3.39 -5.08 -5.28
N LYS A 109 2.65 -5.54 -4.27
CA LYS A 109 1.31 -6.08 -4.48
C LYS A 109 0.32 -4.93 -4.36
N MET A 110 -0.59 -4.78 -5.32
CA MET A 110 -1.66 -3.80 -5.26
C MET A 110 -3.02 -4.48 -5.30
N VAL A 111 -3.94 -3.99 -4.48
CA VAL A 111 -5.36 -4.34 -4.52
C VAL A 111 -6.12 -3.10 -5.00
N LEU A 112 -6.70 -3.21 -6.18
CA LEU A 112 -7.47 -2.15 -6.84
C LEU A 112 -8.95 -2.37 -6.54
N PRO A 113 -9.65 -1.38 -5.96
CA PRO A 113 -11.07 -1.53 -5.67
C PRO A 113 -11.89 -1.54 -6.96
N ALA A 114 -13.08 -2.17 -6.94
CA ALA A 114 -14.01 -2.18 -8.07
C ALA A 114 -14.37 -0.77 -8.58
N SER A 115 -14.30 0.24 -7.73
CA SER A 115 -14.55 1.65 -8.07
C SER A 115 -13.46 2.29 -8.95
N ARG A 116 -12.28 1.68 -9.10
CA ARG A 116 -11.20 2.16 -9.98
C ARG A 116 -11.41 1.68 -11.43
N SER A 117 -12.57 1.99 -12.02
CA SER A 117 -12.96 1.54 -13.35
C SER A 117 -12.90 2.61 -14.44
N THR A 118 -12.70 3.88 -14.06
CA THR A 118 -12.60 5.01 -15.00
C THR A 118 -11.15 5.32 -15.35
N PRO A 119 -10.76 5.22 -16.65
CA PRO A 119 -9.42 5.54 -17.09
C PRO A 119 -9.02 6.99 -16.82
N LYS A 120 -7.81 7.17 -16.31
CA LYS A 120 -7.12 8.45 -16.17
C LYS A 120 -5.64 8.25 -16.52
N PRO A 121 -5.29 8.20 -17.82
CA PRO A 121 -3.93 7.95 -18.26
C PRO A 121 -2.93 8.94 -17.69
N CYS A 122 -1.72 8.45 -17.42
CA CYS A 122 -0.59 9.23 -16.97
C CYS A 122 0.68 8.82 -17.74
N THR A 123 1.72 9.63 -17.62
CA THR A 123 3.01 9.39 -18.28
C THR A 123 4.13 9.75 -17.32
N HIS A 124 5.14 8.89 -17.23
CA HIS A 124 6.34 9.18 -16.45
C HIS A 124 7.53 8.36 -16.96
N GLU A 125 8.75 8.75 -16.58
CA GLU A 125 9.93 7.95 -16.87
C GLU A 125 9.89 6.63 -16.09
N GLY A 126 10.33 5.55 -16.70
CA GLY A 126 10.36 4.24 -16.08
C GLY A 126 10.01 3.12 -17.03
N TYR A 127 9.90 1.94 -16.45
CA TYR A 127 9.43 0.73 -17.10
C TYR A 127 8.62 -0.01 -16.04
N GLU A 128 7.46 -0.51 -16.45
CA GLU A 128 6.56 -1.25 -15.56
C GLU A 128 6.37 -2.64 -16.11
N TRP A 129 6.48 -3.63 -15.22
CA TRP A 129 6.06 -5.00 -15.45
C TRP A 129 4.98 -5.33 -14.42
N LEU A 130 3.84 -5.82 -14.88
CA LEU A 130 2.73 -6.21 -14.01
C LEU A 130 2.22 -7.61 -14.32
N TYR A 131 1.65 -8.25 -13.31
CA TYR A 131 1.07 -9.60 -13.38
C TYR A 131 -0.25 -9.66 -12.61
N VAL A 132 -1.29 -10.20 -13.22
CA VAL A 132 -2.62 -10.31 -12.63
C VAL A 132 -2.71 -11.54 -11.74
N LEU A 133 -2.91 -11.32 -10.44
CA LEU A 133 -3.06 -12.39 -9.44
C LEU A 133 -4.51 -12.86 -9.35
N SER A 134 -5.47 -11.92 -9.38
CA SER A 134 -6.91 -12.21 -9.32
C SER A 134 -7.75 -11.06 -9.87
N GLY A 135 -8.99 -11.35 -10.26
CA GLY A 135 -9.90 -10.37 -10.88
C GLY A 135 -9.60 -10.13 -12.37
N ARG A 136 -10.26 -9.13 -12.96
CA ARG A 136 -10.03 -8.71 -14.35
C ARG A 136 -9.48 -7.29 -14.42
N LEU A 137 -8.23 -7.17 -14.83
CA LEU A 137 -7.54 -5.90 -14.97
C LEU A 137 -7.91 -5.27 -16.31
N ARG A 138 -8.19 -3.97 -16.33
CA ARG A 138 -8.23 -3.20 -17.57
C ARG A 138 -6.95 -2.38 -17.67
N LEU A 139 -6.19 -2.56 -18.75
CA LEU A 139 -4.97 -1.81 -19.06
C LEU A 139 -5.23 -0.94 -20.29
N VAL A 140 -5.21 0.37 -20.09
CA VAL A 140 -5.16 1.37 -21.15
C VAL A 140 -3.70 1.74 -21.37
N LEU A 141 -3.19 1.56 -22.58
CA LEU A 141 -1.79 1.81 -22.94
C LEU A 141 -1.73 2.41 -24.35
N ALA A 142 -1.39 3.68 -24.44
CA ALA A 142 -1.49 4.49 -25.66
C ALA A 142 -2.89 4.33 -26.28
N ASP A 143 -2.98 3.76 -27.49
CA ASP A 143 -4.23 3.55 -28.22
C ASP A 143 -4.88 2.19 -27.93
N HIS A 144 -4.27 1.37 -27.06
CA HIS A 144 -4.77 0.05 -26.68
C HIS A 144 -5.59 0.11 -25.40
N ASP A 145 -6.68 -0.66 -25.37
CA ASP A 145 -7.55 -0.86 -24.21
C ASP A 145 -7.79 -2.35 -24.05
N LEU A 146 -7.04 -2.96 -23.13
CA LEU A 146 -6.92 -4.39 -22.97
C LEU A 146 -7.60 -4.82 -21.67
N VAL A 147 -8.27 -5.96 -21.70
CA VAL A 147 -8.69 -6.68 -20.48
C VAL A 147 -7.74 -7.84 -20.30
N MET A 148 -7.17 -7.95 -19.10
CA MET A 148 -6.23 -9.00 -18.73
C MET A 148 -6.82 -9.87 -17.62
N ASP A 149 -6.70 -11.18 -17.80
CA ASP A 149 -7.18 -12.22 -16.89
C ASP A 149 -6.08 -12.67 -15.91
N PRO A 150 -6.45 -13.36 -14.80
CA PRO A 150 -5.47 -13.91 -13.87
C PRO A 150 -4.48 -14.85 -14.57
N GLY A 151 -3.18 -14.66 -14.29
CA GLY A 151 -2.12 -15.40 -14.95
C GLY A 151 -1.43 -14.64 -16.09
N GLU A 152 -2.02 -13.55 -16.55
CA GLU A 152 -1.44 -12.73 -17.62
C GLU A 152 -0.51 -11.64 -17.07
N ALA A 153 0.45 -11.25 -17.89
CA ALA A 153 1.44 -10.23 -17.60
C ALA A 153 1.51 -9.19 -18.71
N ALA A 154 1.90 -7.97 -18.36
CA ALA A 154 2.21 -6.91 -19.31
C ALA A 154 3.50 -6.22 -18.90
N GLU A 155 4.28 -5.83 -19.90
CA GLU A 155 5.47 -4.98 -19.73
C GLU A 155 5.41 -3.82 -20.71
N PHE A 156 5.72 -2.61 -20.24
CA PHE A 156 5.63 -1.42 -21.08
C PHE A 156 6.50 -0.27 -20.58
N ASP A 157 6.90 0.60 -21.52
CA ASP A 157 7.53 1.88 -21.23
C ASP A 157 6.48 2.85 -20.68
N THR A 158 6.70 3.37 -19.47
CA THR A 158 5.75 4.26 -18.80
C THR A 158 5.72 5.67 -19.41
N ARG A 159 6.58 5.95 -20.41
CA ARG A 159 6.50 7.15 -21.26
C ARG A 159 5.31 7.08 -22.23
N LEU A 160 4.77 5.90 -22.47
CA LEU A 160 3.48 5.77 -23.14
C LEU A 160 2.37 6.20 -22.16
N PRO A 161 1.37 6.98 -22.60
CA PRO A 161 0.20 7.28 -21.78
C PRO A 161 -0.45 5.97 -21.32
N HIS A 162 -0.50 5.73 -20.02
CA HIS A 162 -0.97 4.45 -19.48
C HIS A 162 -1.85 4.64 -18.24
N TRP A 163 -2.77 3.70 -18.05
CA TRP A 163 -3.58 3.56 -16.87
C TRP A 163 -3.97 2.10 -16.71
N PHE A 164 -3.96 1.59 -15.48
CA PHE A 164 -4.57 0.31 -15.18
C PHE A 164 -5.54 0.43 -14.00
N GLY A 165 -6.59 -0.37 -14.05
CA GLY A 165 -7.68 -0.40 -13.07
C GLY A 165 -8.51 -1.65 -13.25
N THR A 166 -9.72 -1.64 -12.69
CA THR A 166 -10.63 -2.78 -12.80
C THR A 166 -11.57 -2.60 -13.98
N THR A 167 -12.24 -3.67 -14.40
CA THR A 167 -13.38 -3.61 -15.33
C THR A 167 -14.68 -3.12 -14.67
N GLY A 168 -14.65 -2.79 -13.38
CA GLY A 168 -15.84 -2.42 -12.59
C GLY A 168 -16.63 -3.60 -12.03
N THR A 169 -16.36 -4.84 -12.46
CA THR A 169 -17.10 -6.03 -12.01
C THR A 169 -16.65 -6.57 -10.65
N GLY A 170 -15.48 -6.12 -10.16
CA GLY A 170 -14.90 -6.60 -8.90
C GLY A 170 -13.52 -5.99 -8.63
N PRO A 171 -12.94 -6.25 -7.45
CA PRO A 171 -11.57 -5.86 -7.15
C PRO A 171 -10.57 -6.68 -7.98
N VAL A 172 -9.35 -6.16 -8.12
CA VAL A 172 -8.24 -6.81 -8.83
C VAL A 172 -7.01 -6.81 -7.95
N GLU A 173 -6.30 -7.93 -7.89
CA GLU A 173 -4.98 -8.02 -7.28
C GLU A 173 -3.91 -8.13 -8.36
N VAL A 174 -2.89 -7.29 -8.28
CA VAL A 174 -1.74 -7.33 -9.19
C VAL A 174 -0.42 -7.32 -8.43
N LEU A 175 0.58 -7.99 -9.00
CA LEU A 175 1.99 -7.77 -8.68
C LEU A 175 2.53 -6.75 -9.69
N SER A 176 3.18 -5.68 -9.25
CA SER A 176 3.80 -4.68 -10.12
C SER A 176 5.24 -4.40 -9.71
N LEU A 177 6.11 -4.30 -10.70
CA LEU A 177 7.54 -4.07 -10.60
C LEU A 177 7.88 -2.76 -11.33
N PHE A 178 8.51 -1.82 -10.62
CA PHE A 178 8.94 -0.53 -11.16
C PHE A 178 10.45 -0.40 -11.14
N GLY A 179 11.02 0.07 -12.25
CA GLY A 179 12.41 0.54 -12.29
C GLY A 179 12.61 1.87 -11.54
N ARG A 180 13.87 2.19 -11.23
CA ARG A 180 14.41 3.36 -10.49
C ARG A 180 13.85 4.76 -10.84
N GLN A 181 13.08 4.92 -11.91
CA GLN A 181 12.48 6.19 -12.35
C GLN A 181 10.93 6.20 -12.30
N GLY A 182 10.29 5.03 -12.21
CA GLY A 182 8.83 4.91 -12.04
C GLY A 182 8.34 5.37 -10.66
N GLU A 183 9.26 5.61 -9.72
CA GLU A 183 9.01 6.13 -8.36
C GLU A 183 8.29 7.49 -8.33
N ARG A 184 8.28 8.25 -9.44
CA ARG A 184 7.69 9.60 -9.48
C ARG A 184 6.17 9.64 -9.48
N MET A 185 5.50 8.51 -9.53
CA MET A 185 4.08 8.46 -9.22
C MET A 185 3.95 8.37 -7.70
N HIS A 186 4.02 9.48 -6.96
CA HIS A 186 3.40 9.64 -5.63
C HIS A 186 3.25 11.14 -5.28
N VAL A 187 2.01 11.51 -4.94
CA VAL A 187 1.62 12.72 -4.20
C VAL A 187 1.78 14.07 -4.92
N ARG A 188 0.82 14.41 -5.80
CA ARG A 188 0.40 15.82 -5.92
C ARG A 188 -1.12 15.91 -6.13
N ALA A 189 -1.81 16.25 -5.05
CA ALA A 189 -3.12 16.87 -5.14
C ALA A 189 -2.96 18.30 -5.70
N LYS A 190 -3.75 18.58 -6.74
CA LYS A 190 -4.20 19.87 -7.33
C LYS A 190 -3.47 21.18 -6.95
N PRO A 191 -3.20 22.05 -7.95
CA PRO A 191 -3.51 23.47 -7.84
C PRO A 191 -4.83 23.78 -8.55
N ARG A 192 -5.67 24.55 -7.86
CA ARG A 192 -6.83 25.23 -8.44
C ARG A 192 -6.36 26.55 -9.06
N ARG A 193 -7.08 26.96 -10.12
CA ARG A 193 -7.34 28.32 -10.68
C ARG A 193 -6.91 28.40 -12.15
N LEU A 194 -7.59 29.14 -13.03
CA LEU A 194 -8.42 30.34 -12.84
C LEU A 194 -9.52 30.37 -13.93
N ARG A 195 -10.74 30.79 -13.57
CA ARG A 195 -11.74 31.26 -14.54
C ARG A 195 -11.42 32.74 -14.76
N ASP A 196 -10.99 33.09 -15.96
CA ASP A 196 -11.09 34.45 -16.49
C ASP A 196 -12.06 34.39 -17.68
N ALA A 197 -13.13 35.18 -17.59
CA ALA A 197 -13.87 35.72 -18.72
C ALA A 197 -13.47 37.22 -18.82
N PRO A 198 -13.58 37.92 -19.97
CA PRO A 198 -14.91 38.23 -20.50
C PRO A 198 -15.06 38.41 -22.04
N ASP A 199 -16.34 38.37 -22.44
CA ASP A 199 -17.11 39.10 -23.47
C ASP A 199 -16.63 39.28 -24.92
N SER A 200 -17.46 38.81 -25.85
CA SER A 200 -18.31 39.69 -26.69
C SER A 200 -19.27 38.89 -27.61
N ALA A 201 -20.57 39.18 -27.52
CA ALA A 201 -21.61 38.92 -28.54
C ALA A 201 -21.65 40.12 -29.53
N PRO A 202 -22.45 40.18 -30.64
CA PRO A 202 -23.75 39.54 -30.94
C PRO A 202 -23.76 38.91 -32.37
N ASP A 203 -24.82 38.42 -33.02
CA ASP A 203 -26.24 38.74 -33.07
C ASP A 203 -26.99 37.66 -33.91
N SER A 204 -28.33 37.67 -33.82
CA SER A 204 -29.33 37.25 -34.84
C SER A 204 -29.84 35.78 -34.89
N ALA A 205 -31.05 35.58 -34.34
CA ALA A 205 -32.09 34.62 -34.80
C ALA A 205 -33.02 35.33 -35.84
N PRO A 206 -34.03 34.72 -36.52
CA PRO A 206 -34.99 33.67 -36.08
C PRO A 206 -35.12 32.53 -37.14
N ASP A 207 -35.94 31.47 -37.06
CA ASP A 207 -37.37 31.38 -36.75
C ASP A 207 -37.85 29.90 -36.73
N SER A 208 -38.97 29.66 -36.02
CA SER A 208 -40.01 28.64 -36.24
C SER A 208 -39.88 27.20 -35.68
N ALA A 209 -40.70 26.93 -34.66
CA ALA A 209 -41.24 25.61 -34.27
C ALA A 209 -42.58 25.34 -35.03
N PRO A 210 -43.24 24.16 -34.93
CA PRO A 210 -43.92 23.75 -33.68
C PRO A 210 -43.96 22.24 -33.35
N ASP A 211 -44.14 21.99 -32.04
CA ASP A 211 -44.96 21.01 -31.31
C ASP A 211 -45.35 19.63 -31.91
N GLY A 212 -45.29 18.62 -31.03
CA GLY A 212 -46.00 17.35 -31.23
C GLY A 212 -45.73 16.29 -30.16
N ASP A 213 -46.37 16.45 -29.01
CA ASP A 213 -46.47 15.53 -27.86
C ASP A 213 -46.99 14.13 -28.24
N ALA A 214 -46.47 13.07 -27.59
CA ALA A 214 -47.25 11.88 -27.18
C ALA A 214 -46.37 10.80 -26.51
N ASN A 215 -46.57 10.61 -25.21
CA ASN A 215 -46.35 9.33 -24.51
C ASN A 215 -47.73 8.63 -24.39
N PRO A 216 -47.83 7.29 -24.48
CA PRO A 216 -47.99 6.52 -23.24
C PRO A 216 -47.35 5.10 -23.24
N THR A 217 -46.78 4.72 -22.10
CA THR A 217 -46.50 3.36 -21.57
C THR A 217 -47.83 2.54 -21.39
N PRO A 218 -47.91 1.21 -21.09
CA PRO A 218 -46.87 0.27 -20.59
C PRO A 218 -46.92 -1.26 -20.96
N ARG A 219 -45.75 -1.95 -20.79
CA ARG A 219 -45.48 -3.33 -20.22
C ARG A 219 -46.09 -4.61 -20.89
N PRO A 220 -45.70 -5.88 -20.56
CA PRO A 220 -44.62 -6.41 -19.68
C PRO A 220 -43.79 -7.64 -20.24
N ASP A 221 -42.88 -8.14 -19.40
CA ASP A 221 -42.37 -9.53 -19.22
C ASP A 221 -41.56 -10.28 -20.30
N THR A 222 -40.28 -10.56 -19.99
CA THR A 222 -39.75 -11.95 -20.08
C THR A 222 -38.65 -12.16 -19.04
N GLU A 223 -38.88 -13.12 -18.14
CA GLU A 223 -37.95 -13.68 -17.16
C GLU A 223 -36.75 -14.41 -17.80
N PRO A 224 -35.63 -14.60 -17.06
CA PRO A 224 -34.44 -15.28 -17.54
C PRO A 224 -34.48 -16.81 -17.34
N ALA A 225 -33.80 -17.54 -18.22
CA ALA A 225 -33.62 -18.99 -18.13
C ALA A 225 -32.61 -19.40 -17.02
N PRO A 226 -32.75 -20.60 -16.41
CA PRO A 226 -32.03 -21.01 -15.20
C PRO A 226 -30.67 -21.68 -15.47
N TYR A 227 -29.75 -21.52 -14.52
CA TYR A 227 -28.55 -22.37 -14.38
C TYR A 227 -28.92 -23.71 -13.71
N PRO A 228 -28.35 -24.85 -14.14
CA PRO A 228 -28.45 -26.08 -13.38
C PRO A 228 -27.43 -26.12 -12.23
N ASP A 229 -27.95 -26.44 -11.06
CA ASP A 229 -27.25 -26.90 -9.87
C ASP A 229 -26.97 -28.41 -10.00
N THR A 230 -25.73 -28.83 -9.76
CA THR A 230 -25.42 -30.20 -9.31
C THR A 230 -24.31 -30.14 -8.27
N GLY A 231 -24.71 -30.19 -7.00
CA GLY A 231 -23.81 -30.47 -5.89
C GLY A 231 -23.28 -31.91 -5.89
N SER A 232 -22.22 -32.14 -5.10
CA SER A 232 -22.10 -33.25 -4.15
C SER A 232 -20.72 -33.27 -3.46
N SER A 233 -20.76 -32.89 -2.18
CA SER A 233 -20.05 -33.36 -0.97
C SER A 233 -18.52 -33.61 -0.90
N PRO A 234 -17.91 -33.35 0.27
CA PRO A 234 -16.47 -33.51 0.52
C PRO A 234 -16.11 -34.92 0.99
N GLY A 235 -15.02 -35.47 0.44
CA GLY A 235 -14.44 -36.74 0.84
C GLY A 235 -13.64 -36.64 2.15
N SER A 236 -13.95 -37.57 3.05
CA SER A 236 -13.37 -37.81 4.36
C SER A 236 -11.86 -38.06 4.35
N ARG A 237 -11.16 -37.52 5.35
CA ARG A 237 -9.83 -37.99 5.77
C ARG A 237 -9.97 -39.35 6.49
N PRO A 238 -9.03 -40.28 6.28
CA PRO A 238 -8.74 -41.31 7.27
C PRO A 238 -7.45 -40.96 8.05
N ASP A 239 -7.57 -40.86 9.37
CA ASP A 239 -6.46 -41.17 10.28
C ASP A 239 -6.34 -42.70 10.37
N PRO A 240 -5.12 -43.24 10.46
CA PRO A 240 -4.92 -44.45 11.25
C PRO A 240 -3.79 -44.30 12.29
N ASP A 241 -4.23 -44.45 13.54
CA ASP A 241 -3.64 -45.02 14.75
C ASP A 241 -2.22 -44.69 15.28
N PRO A 242 -2.08 -44.63 16.63
CA PRO A 242 -0.82 -44.47 17.33
C PRO A 242 -0.07 -45.80 17.50
N ASP A 243 1.23 -45.80 17.22
CA ASP A 243 2.13 -46.92 17.54
C ASP A 243 2.45 -46.95 19.05
N PRO A 244 2.23 -48.07 19.77
CA PRO A 244 2.62 -48.24 21.16
C PRO A 244 4.00 -48.91 21.24
N GLY A 245 5.03 -48.14 21.61
CA GLY A 245 6.40 -48.64 21.74
C GLY A 245 7.10 -48.21 23.01
N THR A 246 6.63 -48.69 24.17
CA THR A 246 7.46 -48.77 25.39
C THR A 246 8.30 -50.03 25.30
N GLY A 247 9.63 -49.91 25.44
CA GLY A 247 10.55 -51.04 25.35
C GLY A 247 11.96 -50.69 25.82
N ASP A 248 12.09 -50.60 27.14
CA ASP A 248 13.21 -51.05 27.99
C ASP A 248 14.60 -51.24 27.35
N ARG A 249 15.54 -50.31 27.64
CA ARG A 249 16.92 -50.53 28.14
C ARG A 249 17.71 -49.24 28.29
#